data_AF-A0A6A7LCQ3-F1
#
_entry.id   AF-A0A6A7LCQ3-F1
#
_cell.length_a   1.000
_cell.length_b   1.000
_cell.length_c   1.000
_cell.angle_alpha   90.00
_cell.angle_beta   90.00
_cell.angle_gamma   90.00
#
_symmetry.space_group_name_H-M   'P 1'
#
loop_
_entity.id
_entity.type
_entity.pdbx_description
1 polymer ?
#
loop_
_entity_poly.entity_id
_entity_poly.type
_entity_poly.pdbx_seq_one_letter_code
_entity_poly.pdbx_strand_id
1 'polypeptide(L)'
;MVGDNKLPIWPAYLTSGQQYRSRLKMQNWFKYEFPIPTVVTSPVNSYLPFKGKTVLITGSGTGIGQAIATKFAQNGASIVIMGRRQKPLDETKEILLKTMSSVGSSANVISFPGVDVSDEQSLINMYSSIKSSSKSLDIIVNNAGVSGPVKVFTNADYGEFKECVAIHLTGTFLTSVHGLNLLSKNGKVITISTFFTEESKFEQRPYRFRTPYTAAQGAKNRLAEALAWELTDRGIRSIATNPGPVHSDRIYKTVYPKAAAEFLRIGGFKNLKASVIELVLSKILPYLGGTTSEIASRGKEVAEEIIRSGSDINSNQDDLERDISELITKLYHIAEKIQENTKKMIVDGEFLAQEDVAEMVLTLSSETTSRLLNGRVVPNDRVFYTVKPAISTTVQQTDSNSSMGTVLISTSTHNSLDLSRIEGLCHTMLNNGLKKVIIVSPEKIGHLSEFPQFQVDLSDETNLRDSLNRIKGEFGSINGLIHFTGRPDYSKSLLELSKQNWELLINRFIHVPALVTKHMAITLASEGALEEPIRFKESSGNLVIVGPDWPKGDKISGLIKARAELFRGALRPFVVTANQELSDVLGSKIRLYLVLPGNFDNGEVDEGQMRDSITRLISRSKDRHQNETIFCLGN
;
A
#
# COMPACT_ATOMS: atom_id res chain seq x y z
N MET A 1 -17.22 50.46 -6.86
CA MET A 1 -18.04 50.96 -5.74
C MET A 1 -18.28 49.79 -4.80
N VAL A 2 -18.18 50.09 -3.51
CA VAL A 2 -17.99 49.23 -2.33
C VAL A 2 -19.00 48.07 -2.22
N GLY A 3 -18.55 46.93 -1.69
CA GLY A 3 -19.39 45.76 -1.38
C GLY A 3 -18.71 44.73 -0.48
N ASP A 4 -18.40 45.17 0.75
CA ASP A 4 -18.18 44.46 2.02
C ASP A 4 -17.83 42.95 2.10
N ASN A 5 -16.65 42.74 2.69
CA ASN A 5 -16.22 41.58 3.46
C ASN A 5 -17.24 41.17 4.55
N LYS A 6 -17.68 39.90 4.55
CA LYS A 6 -17.98 39.16 5.80
C LYS A 6 -17.61 37.68 5.69
N LEU A 7 -16.64 37.29 6.51
CA LEU A 7 -16.30 35.92 6.88
C LEU A 7 -17.48 35.27 7.65
N PRO A 8 -17.75 33.96 7.49
CA PRO A 8 -18.73 33.27 8.32
C PRO A 8 -18.13 32.96 9.71
N ILE A 9 -18.83 33.46 10.73
CA ILE A 9 -18.61 33.26 12.15
C ILE A 9 -19.21 31.89 12.53
N TRP A 10 -18.47 31.09 13.31
CA TRP A 10 -18.89 29.80 13.85
C TRP A 10 -20.05 29.95 14.86
N PRO A 11 -21.10 29.11 14.85
CA PRO A 11 -22.06 29.05 15.94
C PRO A 11 -21.52 28.23 17.12
N ALA A 12 -21.58 28.84 18.30
CA ALA A 12 -21.31 28.22 19.58
C ALA A 12 -22.33 27.11 19.91
N TYR A 13 -21.82 26.02 20.50
CA TYR A 13 -22.60 24.93 21.05
C TYR A 13 -23.52 25.42 22.18
N LEU A 14 -24.81 25.07 22.09
CA LEU A 14 -25.73 25.10 23.22
C LEU A 14 -26.30 23.70 23.46
N THR A 15 -26.04 23.23 24.67
CA THR A 15 -26.64 22.07 25.32
C THR A 15 -28.12 22.29 25.59
N SER A 16 -28.96 21.31 25.27
CA SER A 16 -30.02 20.81 26.17
C SER A 16 -30.88 19.77 25.44
N GLY A 17 -31.15 18.67 26.13
CA GLY A 17 -32.09 17.67 25.67
C GLY A 17 -33.53 18.16 25.83
N GLN A 18 -34.39 17.76 24.90
CA GLN A 18 -35.78 17.48 25.19
C GLN A 18 -36.35 16.53 24.14
N GLN A 19 -36.96 15.46 24.65
CA GLN A 19 -37.71 14.45 23.93
C GLN A 19 -38.89 15.09 23.19
N TYR A 20 -39.12 14.69 21.94
CA TYR A 20 -40.46 14.69 21.35
C TYR A 20 -40.79 13.32 20.79
N ARG A 21 -41.75 12.68 21.49
CA ARG A 21 -42.45 11.47 21.07
C ARG A 21 -43.37 11.80 19.90
N SER A 22 -43.29 11.05 18.82
CA SER A 22 -44.41 10.90 17.89
C SER A 22 -44.71 9.43 17.65
N ARG A 23 -46.00 9.12 17.78
CA ARG A 23 -46.62 7.79 17.83
C ARG A 23 -46.51 7.08 16.49
N LEU A 24 -45.90 5.89 16.48
CA LEU A 24 -46.21 4.85 15.50
C LEU A 24 -46.67 3.59 16.27
N LYS A 25 -47.93 3.21 16.03
CA LYS A 25 -48.52 1.97 16.55
C LYS A 25 -47.93 0.79 15.76
N MET A 26 -47.00 0.06 16.37
CA MET A 26 -46.68 -1.32 15.99
C MET A 26 -46.86 -2.18 17.24
N GLN A 27 -48.07 -2.74 17.38
CA GLN A 27 -48.38 -3.73 18.41
C GLN A 27 -48.05 -5.12 17.88
N ASN A 28 -47.42 -5.91 18.76
CA ASN A 28 -47.42 -7.39 18.83
C ASN A 28 -46.17 -8.20 18.40
N TRP A 29 -44.94 -7.69 18.46
CA TRP A 29 -43.75 -8.50 18.14
C TRP A 29 -42.59 -8.52 19.15
N PHE A 30 -42.81 -8.28 20.45
CA PHE A 30 -41.81 -8.62 21.49
C PHE A 30 -42.48 -9.03 22.81
N LYS A 31 -42.54 -10.34 23.06
CA LYS A 31 -42.90 -10.94 24.37
C LYS A 31 -41.71 -11.68 25.00
N TYR A 32 -40.51 -11.18 24.77
CA TYR A 32 -39.29 -11.59 25.45
C TYR A 32 -38.59 -10.33 25.98
N GLU A 33 -38.80 -10.02 27.26
CA GLU A 33 -37.98 -9.06 27.99
C GLU A 33 -36.62 -9.71 28.22
N PHE A 34 -35.63 -9.35 27.41
CA PHE A 34 -34.24 -9.53 27.82
C PHE A 34 -34.00 -8.58 29.00
N PRO A 35 -33.44 -9.05 30.13
CA PRO A 35 -33.03 -8.13 31.18
C PRO A 35 -32.01 -7.16 30.59
N ILE A 36 -32.39 -5.88 30.52
CA ILE A 36 -31.47 -4.79 30.21
C ILE A 36 -30.37 -4.90 31.27
N PRO A 37 -29.09 -5.06 30.91
CA PRO A 37 -28.02 -5.03 31.88
C PRO A 37 -28.11 -3.70 32.61
N THR A 38 -28.40 -3.73 33.90
CA THR A 38 -28.25 -2.56 34.76
C THR A 38 -26.82 -2.07 34.55
N VAL A 39 -26.65 -0.82 34.12
CA VAL A 39 -25.35 -0.17 34.13
C VAL A 39 -24.96 -0.10 35.60
N VAL A 40 -24.19 -1.09 36.05
CA VAL A 40 -23.47 -1.00 37.30
C VAL A 40 -22.41 0.06 37.04
N THR A 41 -22.70 1.30 37.41
CA THR A 41 -21.66 2.29 37.64
C THR A 41 -20.87 1.80 38.86
N SER A 42 -19.95 0.87 38.63
CA SER A 42 -18.93 0.57 39.63
C SER A 42 -18.19 1.88 39.93
N PRO A 43 -17.81 2.12 41.19
CA PRO A 43 -16.85 3.19 41.49
C PRO A 43 -15.62 2.98 40.60
N VAL A 44 -14.99 4.08 40.15
CA VAL A 44 -13.76 4.09 39.34
C VAL A 44 -12.78 3.07 39.92
N ASN A 45 -12.80 1.87 39.36
CA ASN A 45 -12.02 0.78 39.89
C ASN A 45 -10.61 0.98 39.35
N SER A 46 -9.64 0.90 40.24
CA SER A 46 -8.18 0.99 40.01
C SER A 46 -7.62 -0.13 39.13
N TYR A 47 -8.46 -0.73 38.27
CA TYR A 47 -8.14 -1.83 37.41
C TYR A 47 -7.42 -1.34 36.16
N LEU A 48 -6.10 -1.53 36.15
CA LEU A 48 -5.22 -1.27 35.03
C LEU A 48 -4.99 -2.60 34.28
N PRO A 49 -5.74 -2.89 33.19
CA PRO A 49 -5.79 -4.23 32.59
C PRO A 49 -4.47 -4.70 31.98
N PHE A 50 -3.55 -3.78 31.70
CA PHE A 50 -2.21 -4.07 31.19
C PHE A 50 -1.12 -3.80 32.23
N LYS A 51 -1.47 -3.70 33.52
CA LYS A 51 -0.47 -3.62 34.60
C LYS A 51 0.50 -4.79 34.54
N GLY A 52 1.79 -4.49 34.61
CA GLY A 52 2.87 -5.48 34.52
C GLY A 52 3.15 -5.98 33.11
N LYS A 53 2.47 -5.44 32.08
CA LYS A 53 2.76 -5.72 30.68
C LYS A 53 3.74 -4.71 30.10
N THR A 54 4.58 -5.16 29.17
CA THR A 54 5.50 -4.30 28.43
C THR A 54 5.16 -4.30 26.94
N VAL A 55 4.94 -3.12 26.37
CA VAL A 55 4.49 -2.93 24.98
C VAL A 55 5.55 -2.15 24.20
N LEU A 56 6.05 -2.72 23.10
CA LEU A 56 6.90 -2.04 22.14
C LEU A 56 6.06 -1.50 20.99
N ILE A 57 6.19 -0.22 20.68
CA ILE A 57 5.47 0.41 19.56
C ILE A 57 6.48 1.04 18.60
N THR A 58 6.45 0.62 17.33
CA THR A 58 7.30 1.23 16.31
C THR A 58 6.69 2.53 15.77
N GLY A 59 7.51 3.54 15.49
CA GLY A 59 7.03 4.82 14.97
C GLY A 59 6.14 5.57 15.98
N SER A 60 6.48 5.52 17.25
CA SER A 60 5.63 5.95 18.36
C SER A 60 5.81 7.41 18.79
N GLY A 61 6.66 8.18 18.10
CA GLY A 61 6.93 9.58 18.47
C GLY A 61 5.83 10.58 18.10
N THR A 62 4.88 10.20 17.23
CA THR A 62 3.79 11.07 16.78
C THR A 62 2.60 10.25 16.29
N GLY A 63 1.42 10.85 16.19
CA GLY A 63 0.29 10.27 15.47
C GLY A 63 -0.26 9.00 16.14
N ILE A 64 -0.73 8.06 15.32
CA ILE A 64 -1.29 6.77 15.76
C ILE A 64 -0.37 6.04 16.74
N GLY A 65 0.95 6.01 16.50
CA GLY A 65 1.89 5.32 17.39
C GLY A 65 1.97 5.95 18.78
N GLN A 66 1.91 7.29 18.87
CA GLN A 66 1.85 8.01 20.14
C GLN A 66 0.51 7.74 20.84
N ALA A 67 -0.61 7.78 20.12
CA ALA A 67 -1.94 7.50 20.67
C ALA A 67 -2.03 6.07 21.24
N ILE A 68 -1.50 5.08 20.52
CA ILE A 68 -1.40 3.69 20.99
C ILE A 68 -0.57 3.63 22.28
N ALA A 69 0.62 4.24 22.29
CA ALA A 69 1.49 4.27 23.46
C ALA A 69 0.79 4.89 24.68
N THR A 70 0.12 6.02 24.49
CA THR A 70 -0.65 6.71 25.54
C THR A 70 -1.79 5.84 26.05
N LYS A 71 -2.52 5.17 25.15
CA LYS A 71 -3.64 4.31 25.54
C LYS A 71 -3.20 3.11 26.37
N PHE A 72 -2.07 2.48 26.02
CA PHE A 72 -1.50 1.41 26.85
C PHE A 72 -0.99 1.92 28.20
N ALA A 73 -0.39 3.12 28.24
CA ALA A 73 0.07 3.75 29.47
C ALA A 73 -1.10 4.08 30.43
N GLN A 74 -2.22 4.58 29.90
CA GLN A 74 -3.48 4.78 30.64
C GLN A 74 -3.98 3.49 31.29
N ASN A 75 -3.67 2.34 30.67
CA ASN A 75 -4.07 1.02 31.13
C ASN A 75 -2.98 0.28 31.93
N GLY A 76 -1.93 0.99 32.35
CA GLY A 76 -0.89 0.51 33.28
C GLY A 76 0.27 -0.25 32.66
N ALA A 77 0.39 -0.29 31.32
CA ALA A 77 1.51 -0.94 30.67
C ALA A 77 2.80 -0.11 30.76
N SER A 78 3.95 -0.78 30.86
CA SER A 78 5.24 -0.18 30.54
C SER A 78 5.41 -0.08 29.03
N ILE A 79 6.00 1.02 28.57
CA ILE A 79 6.05 1.35 27.14
C ILE A 79 7.50 1.44 26.66
N VAL A 80 7.78 0.80 25.53
CA VAL A 80 8.99 1.00 24.75
C VAL A 80 8.63 1.78 23.49
N ILE A 81 9.06 3.04 23.45
CA ILE A 81 8.90 3.92 22.29
C ILE A 81 10.16 3.92 21.44
N MET A 82 9.98 3.94 20.12
CA MET A 82 11.11 3.98 19.19
C MET A 82 10.80 4.72 17.88
N GLY A 83 11.86 5.22 17.26
CA GLY A 83 11.80 5.85 15.94
C GLY A 83 13.02 6.71 15.64
N ARG A 84 13.07 7.25 14.42
CA ARG A 84 14.24 7.98 13.91
C ARG A 84 14.51 9.31 14.59
N ARG A 85 13.46 10.03 15.02
CA ARG A 85 13.56 11.41 15.50
C ARG A 85 13.53 11.47 17.03
N GLN A 86 14.57 12.02 17.63
CA GLN A 86 14.71 12.22 19.07
C GLN A 86 13.60 13.11 19.65
N LYS A 87 13.46 14.34 19.16
CA LYS A 87 12.58 15.35 19.75
C LYS A 87 11.12 14.89 19.93
N PRO A 88 10.43 14.31 18.92
CA PRO A 88 9.07 13.82 19.10
C PRO A 88 8.96 12.64 20.08
N LEU A 89 10.01 11.83 20.23
CA LEU A 89 10.04 10.75 21.21
C LEU A 89 10.18 11.29 22.63
N ASP A 90 10.97 12.35 22.84
CA ASP A 90 11.07 12.99 24.15
C ASP A 90 9.74 13.63 24.58
N GLU A 91 9.10 14.36 23.67
CA GLU A 91 7.76 14.92 23.88
C GLU A 91 6.74 13.80 24.20
N THR A 92 6.79 12.70 23.45
CA THR A 92 5.95 11.53 23.73
C THR A 92 6.26 10.95 25.11
N LYS A 93 7.53 10.79 25.48
CA LYS A 93 7.94 10.24 26.78
C LYS A 93 7.36 11.08 27.93
N GLU A 94 7.38 12.40 27.82
CA GLU A 94 6.77 13.28 28.82
C GLU A 94 5.25 13.08 28.94
N ILE A 95 4.54 12.98 27.80
CA ILE A 95 3.11 12.68 27.76
C ILE A 95 2.81 11.35 28.47
N LEU A 96 3.61 10.32 28.19
CA LEU A 96 3.43 8.99 28.78
C LEU A 96 3.67 9.01 30.30
N LEU A 97 4.72 9.70 30.78
CA LEU A 97 4.99 9.82 32.21
C LEU A 97 3.88 10.56 32.97
N LYS A 98 3.38 11.67 32.40
CA LYS A 98 2.21 12.38 32.94
C LYS A 98 0.96 11.50 32.97
N THR A 99 0.71 10.77 31.88
CA THR A 99 -0.41 9.83 31.76
C THR A 99 -0.35 8.75 32.83
N MET A 100 0.80 8.08 32.99
CA MET A 100 1.01 7.04 34.00
C MET A 100 0.79 7.58 35.42
N SER A 101 1.29 8.80 35.69
CA SER A 101 1.10 9.46 36.99
C SER A 101 -0.38 9.75 37.28
N SER A 102 -1.13 10.20 36.26
CA SER A 102 -2.56 10.52 36.40
C SER A 102 -3.44 9.31 36.73
N VAL A 103 -3.01 8.10 36.34
CA VAL A 103 -3.72 6.84 36.62
C VAL A 103 -3.09 6.05 37.78
N GLY A 104 -2.14 6.64 38.52
CA GLY A 104 -1.47 5.98 39.64
C GLY A 104 -0.63 4.75 39.24
N SER A 105 -0.17 4.68 37.99
CA SER A 105 0.63 3.57 37.48
C SER A 105 2.12 3.77 37.77
N SER A 106 2.78 2.73 38.29
CA SER A 106 4.24 2.67 38.46
C SER A 106 4.97 2.12 37.22
N ALA A 107 4.32 2.16 36.05
CA ALA A 107 4.89 1.68 34.79
C ALA A 107 6.06 2.56 34.33
N ASN A 108 6.91 2.01 33.46
CA ASN A 108 8.11 2.68 32.97
C ASN A 108 8.02 2.99 31.48
N VAL A 109 8.74 4.03 31.05
CA VAL A 109 8.93 4.37 29.63
C VAL A 109 10.40 4.24 29.25
N ILE A 110 10.68 3.49 28.19
CA ILE A 110 12.02 3.38 27.58
C ILE A 110 11.94 4.00 26.18
N SER A 111 12.91 4.84 25.83
CA SER A 111 12.96 5.52 24.53
C SER A 111 14.20 5.09 23.75
N PHE A 112 13.98 4.70 22.49
CA PHE A 112 15.02 4.34 21.53
C PHE A 112 14.97 5.25 20.29
N PRO A 113 15.60 6.43 20.37
CA PRO A 113 15.77 7.34 19.23
C PRO A 113 16.80 6.81 18.22
N GLY A 114 16.71 7.24 16.97
CA GLY A 114 17.64 6.85 15.90
C GLY A 114 17.42 5.45 15.33
N VAL A 115 16.38 4.72 15.77
CA VAL A 115 16.07 3.38 15.25
C VAL A 115 15.23 3.49 13.98
N ASP A 116 15.74 2.93 12.89
CA ASP A 116 15.03 2.75 11.62
C ASP A 116 14.61 1.28 11.49
N VAL A 117 13.32 1.03 11.31
CA VAL A 117 12.79 -0.34 11.21
C VAL A 117 13.35 -1.10 10.00
N SER A 118 13.79 -0.40 8.95
CA SER A 118 14.40 -1.02 7.77
C SER A 118 15.90 -1.33 7.95
N ASP A 119 16.52 -0.79 9.00
CA ASP A 119 17.90 -1.09 9.40
C ASP A 119 17.92 -2.17 10.50
N GLU A 120 18.26 -3.38 10.09
CA GLU A 120 18.37 -4.55 10.97
C GLU A 120 19.38 -4.34 12.10
N GLN A 121 20.50 -3.67 11.85
CA GLN A 121 21.51 -3.49 12.90
C GLN A 121 21.00 -2.56 14.00
N SER A 122 20.26 -1.52 13.64
CA SER A 122 19.61 -0.63 14.62
C SER A 122 18.60 -1.40 15.50
N LEU A 123 17.82 -2.32 14.91
CA LEU A 123 16.88 -3.17 15.64
C LEU A 123 17.61 -4.16 16.56
N ILE A 124 18.66 -4.82 16.08
CA ILE A 124 19.48 -5.74 16.89
C ILE A 124 20.07 -5.02 18.10
N ASN A 125 20.62 -3.81 17.92
CA ASN A 125 21.19 -3.01 18.99
C ASN A 125 20.11 -2.59 20.02
N MET A 126 18.93 -2.19 19.55
CA MET A 126 17.79 -1.86 20.41
C MET A 126 17.35 -3.08 21.23
N TYR A 127 17.12 -4.23 20.60
CA TYR A 127 16.69 -5.45 21.29
C TYR A 127 17.75 -5.97 22.27
N SER A 128 19.04 -5.86 21.93
CA SER A 128 20.14 -6.17 22.84
C SER A 128 20.09 -5.28 24.09
N SER A 129 19.82 -3.98 23.92
CA SER A 129 19.66 -3.05 25.04
C SER A 129 18.45 -3.39 25.93
N ILE A 130 17.32 -3.77 25.33
CA ILE A 130 16.14 -4.24 26.07
C ILE A 130 16.47 -5.50 26.87
N LYS A 131 17.14 -6.48 26.24
CA LYS A 131 17.56 -7.73 26.88
C LYS A 131 18.47 -7.49 28.08
N SER A 132 19.48 -6.62 27.94
CA SER A 132 20.41 -6.26 29.02
C SER A 132 19.72 -5.61 30.22
N SER A 133 18.59 -4.93 30.00
CA SER A 133 17.77 -4.38 31.09
C SER A 133 16.89 -5.43 31.79
N SER A 134 17.05 -6.72 31.47
CA SER A 134 16.25 -7.86 31.98
C SER A 134 14.74 -7.67 31.79
N LYS A 135 14.34 -6.96 30.73
CA LYS A 135 12.92 -6.73 30.40
C LYS A 135 12.48 -7.68 29.30
N SER A 136 11.38 -8.38 29.54
CA SER A 136 10.61 -9.08 28.51
C SER A 136 9.59 -8.14 27.87
N LEU A 137 9.20 -8.44 26.63
CA LEU A 137 8.08 -7.81 25.93
C LEU A 137 6.85 -8.71 26.03
N ASP A 138 5.66 -8.14 26.15
CA ASP A 138 4.41 -8.89 26.03
C ASP A 138 3.74 -8.64 24.68
N ILE A 139 3.94 -7.44 24.12
CA ILE A 139 3.24 -6.97 22.93
C ILE A 139 4.20 -6.18 22.05
N ILE A 140 4.24 -6.52 20.77
CA ILE A 140 4.91 -5.75 19.73
C ILE A 140 3.83 -5.16 18.83
N VAL A 141 3.84 -3.84 18.63
CA VAL A 141 2.95 -3.13 17.73
C VAL A 141 3.75 -2.58 16.55
N ASN A 142 3.57 -3.21 15.38
CA ASN A 142 4.15 -2.79 14.12
C ASN A 142 3.32 -1.65 13.50
N ASN A 143 3.64 -0.41 13.88
CA ASN A 143 2.94 0.80 13.46
C ASN A 143 3.75 1.71 12.52
N ALA A 144 5.09 1.63 12.54
CA ALA A 144 5.95 2.48 11.73
C ALA A 144 5.57 2.45 10.24
N GLY A 145 5.63 3.63 9.59
CA GLY A 145 5.27 3.77 8.20
C GLY A 145 5.51 5.17 7.65
N VAL A 146 5.72 5.25 6.34
CA VAL A 146 5.89 6.50 5.57
C VAL A 146 4.80 6.65 4.52
N SER A 147 4.65 7.85 3.93
CA SER A 147 3.73 8.05 2.79
C SER A 147 4.13 7.21 1.58
N GLY A 148 5.44 7.05 1.35
CA GLY A 148 5.99 6.66 0.06
C GLY A 148 5.79 7.78 -0.99
N PRO A 149 6.14 7.50 -2.26
CA PRO A 149 5.80 8.38 -3.36
C PRO A 149 4.28 8.50 -3.46
N VAL A 150 3.81 9.70 -3.82
CA VAL A 150 2.40 9.96 -4.15
C VAL A 150 2.38 10.47 -5.58
N LYS A 151 2.58 9.56 -6.53
CA LYS A 151 2.62 9.80 -7.97
C LYS A 151 2.03 8.62 -8.73
N VAL A 152 1.63 8.81 -9.99
CA VAL A 152 1.32 7.64 -10.85
C VAL A 152 2.54 6.74 -10.96
N PHE A 153 2.34 5.43 -10.98
CA PHE A 153 3.44 4.47 -10.91
C PHE A 153 4.44 4.60 -12.07
N THR A 154 4.02 5.12 -13.24
CA THR A 154 4.92 5.44 -14.36
C THR A 154 5.84 6.62 -14.11
N ASN A 155 5.49 7.55 -13.21
CA ASN A 155 6.28 8.72 -12.81
C ASN A 155 6.81 8.65 -11.36
N ALA A 156 6.60 7.52 -10.68
CA ALA A 156 7.08 7.33 -9.31
C ALA A 156 8.57 6.99 -9.29
N ASP A 157 9.31 7.61 -8.37
CA ASP A 157 10.71 7.29 -8.14
C ASP A 157 10.86 5.86 -7.60
N TYR A 158 11.78 5.10 -8.19
CA TYR A 158 11.97 3.70 -7.82
C TYR A 158 12.72 3.54 -6.49
N GLY A 159 13.60 4.47 -6.13
CA GLY A 159 14.22 4.54 -4.81
C GLY A 159 13.17 4.71 -3.71
N GLU A 160 12.29 5.70 -3.87
CA GLU A 160 11.16 5.94 -2.95
C GLU A 160 10.19 4.76 -2.90
N PHE A 161 9.99 4.05 -4.02
CA PHE A 161 9.21 2.79 -4.05
C PHE A 161 9.85 1.74 -3.13
N LYS A 162 11.15 1.47 -3.30
CA LYS A 162 11.88 0.49 -2.48
C LYS A 162 11.92 0.89 -1.01
N GLU A 163 12.14 2.17 -0.70
CA GLU A 163 12.10 2.67 0.68
C GLU A 163 10.72 2.44 1.32
N CYS A 164 9.64 2.71 0.58
CA CYS A 164 8.28 2.49 1.06
C CYS A 164 8.05 1.01 1.42
N VAL A 165 8.44 0.08 0.54
CA VAL A 165 8.35 -1.37 0.80
C VAL A 165 9.24 -1.76 1.97
N ALA A 166 10.48 -1.28 2.04
CA ALA A 166 11.42 -1.60 3.10
C ALA A 166 10.90 -1.18 4.48
N ILE A 167 10.35 0.02 4.62
CA ILE A 167 9.83 0.50 5.91
C ILE A 167 8.56 -0.26 6.32
N HIS A 168 7.59 -0.42 5.42
CA HIS A 168 6.30 -0.99 5.77
C HIS A 168 6.35 -2.51 5.94
N LEU A 169 7.08 -3.21 5.06
CA LEU A 169 7.06 -4.67 4.99
C LEU A 169 8.31 -5.27 5.63
N THR A 170 9.52 -4.93 5.14
CA THR A 170 10.77 -5.43 5.74
C THR A 170 10.90 -5.01 7.19
N GLY A 171 10.56 -3.77 7.52
CA GLY A 171 10.62 -3.29 8.90
C GLY A 171 9.64 -4.00 9.84
N THR A 172 8.44 -4.33 9.36
CA THR A 172 7.48 -5.15 10.12
C THR A 172 8.01 -6.57 10.33
N PHE A 173 8.60 -7.18 9.30
CA PHE A 173 9.21 -8.50 9.37
C PHE A 173 10.35 -8.54 10.39
N LEU A 174 11.35 -7.66 10.23
CA LEU A 174 12.55 -7.60 11.08
C LEU A 174 12.19 -7.30 12.54
N THR A 175 11.32 -6.30 12.78
CA THR A 175 10.86 -5.97 14.14
C THR A 175 10.20 -7.20 14.78
N SER A 176 9.32 -7.88 14.05
CA SER A 176 8.62 -9.04 14.59
C SER A 176 9.60 -10.17 14.91
N VAL A 177 10.43 -10.60 13.95
CA VAL A 177 11.35 -11.74 14.07
C VAL A 177 12.39 -11.53 15.15
N HIS A 178 13.09 -10.39 15.15
CA HIS A 178 14.11 -10.09 16.17
C HIS A 178 13.50 -9.93 17.57
N GLY A 179 12.29 -9.39 17.65
CA GLY A 179 11.57 -9.24 18.92
C GLY A 179 11.07 -10.55 19.53
N LEU A 180 10.96 -11.63 18.76
CA LEU A 180 10.36 -12.88 19.24
C LEU A 180 11.08 -13.46 20.46
N ASN A 181 12.41 -13.36 20.53
CA ASN A 181 13.20 -13.94 21.62
C ASN A 181 13.01 -13.21 22.96
N LEU A 182 12.44 -12.00 22.93
CA LEU A 182 12.09 -11.23 24.12
C LEU A 182 10.60 -11.31 24.46
N LEU A 183 9.79 -11.86 23.55
CA LEU A 183 8.36 -11.93 23.73
C LEU A 183 7.99 -13.02 24.74
N SER A 184 7.19 -12.66 25.73
CA SER A 184 6.71 -13.57 26.77
C SER A 184 5.82 -14.67 26.20
N LYS A 185 5.62 -15.74 26.97
CA LYS A 185 4.62 -16.76 26.65
C LYS A 185 3.24 -16.11 26.55
N ASN A 186 2.47 -16.44 25.52
CA ASN A 186 1.22 -15.74 25.15
C ASN A 186 1.41 -14.31 24.66
N GLY A 187 2.61 -13.96 24.18
CA GLY A 187 2.89 -12.66 23.58
C GLY A 187 2.03 -12.37 22.35
N LYS A 188 1.90 -11.08 22.01
CA LYS A 188 1.12 -10.63 20.84
C LYS A 188 1.99 -9.80 19.89
N VAL A 189 1.80 -10.03 18.59
CA VAL A 189 2.27 -9.14 17.53
C VAL A 189 1.04 -8.52 16.88
N ILE A 190 0.86 -7.21 17.06
CA ILE A 190 -0.23 -6.45 16.46
C ILE A 190 0.33 -5.61 15.31
N THR A 191 -0.27 -5.75 14.13
CA THR A 191 0.23 -5.12 12.91
C THR A 191 -0.77 -4.10 12.39
N ILE A 192 -0.35 -2.84 12.25
CA ILE A 192 -1.20 -1.77 11.73
C ILE A 192 -0.98 -1.65 10.23
N SER A 193 -2.02 -1.97 9.44
CA SER A 193 -1.98 -1.86 7.98
C SER A 193 -2.93 -0.74 7.52
N THR A 194 -3.87 -1.00 6.62
CA THR A 194 -4.75 0.03 6.05
C THR A 194 -5.95 -0.58 5.34
N PHE A 195 -7.11 0.09 5.44
CA PHE A 195 -8.33 -0.33 4.75
C PHE A 195 -8.23 -0.31 3.21
N PHE A 196 -7.25 0.42 2.64
CA PHE A 196 -6.94 0.43 1.21
C PHE A 196 -6.32 -0.89 0.71
N THR A 197 -6.28 -1.93 1.54
CA THR A 197 -5.80 -3.26 1.18
C THR A 197 -6.77 -4.31 1.74
N GLU A 198 -6.68 -5.52 1.21
CA GLU A 198 -7.57 -6.64 1.52
C GLU A 198 -7.66 -6.97 3.03
N GLU A 199 -8.82 -6.73 3.67
CA GLU A 199 -9.26 -7.57 4.80
C GLU A 199 -9.68 -8.96 4.28
N SER A 200 -10.52 -8.95 3.24
CA SER A 200 -10.96 -10.13 2.50
C SER A 200 -10.13 -10.30 1.22
N LYS A 201 -9.73 -11.54 0.92
CA LYS A 201 -8.91 -11.88 -0.25
C LYS A 201 -9.58 -11.58 -1.60
N PHE A 202 -10.90 -11.33 -1.59
CA PHE A 202 -11.72 -11.08 -2.77
C PHE A 202 -12.06 -9.60 -2.99
N GLU A 203 -11.66 -8.71 -2.08
CA GLU A 203 -12.02 -7.29 -2.14
C GLU A 203 -10.78 -6.42 -2.38
N GLN A 204 -10.84 -5.51 -3.34
CA GLN A 204 -9.71 -4.68 -3.73
C GLN A 204 -10.08 -3.20 -3.75
N ARG A 205 -9.45 -2.41 -2.88
CA ARG A 205 -9.67 -0.96 -2.81
C ARG A 205 -8.49 -0.23 -3.45
N PRO A 206 -8.57 0.17 -4.73
CA PRO A 206 -7.46 0.86 -5.37
C PRO A 206 -7.26 2.23 -4.70
N TYR A 207 -5.99 2.62 -4.55
CA TYR A 207 -5.64 3.89 -3.91
C TYR A 207 -4.69 4.68 -4.79
N ARG A 208 -5.27 5.50 -5.67
CA ARG A 208 -4.54 6.28 -6.69
C ARG A 208 -3.28 6.94 -6.12
N PHE A 209 -2.20 6.80 -6.87
CA PHE A 209 -0.87 7.34 -6.61
C PHE A 209 -0.12 6.64 -5.49
N ARG A 210 -0.62 5.50 -4.98
CA ARG A 210 -0.11 4.83 -3.78
C ARG A 210 0.31 3.39 -4.03
N THR A 211 0.61 3.04 -5.28
CA THR A 211 1.03 1.71 -5.72
C THR A 211 2.10 1.01 -4.83
N PRO A 212 3.22 1.64 -4.41
CA PRO A 212 4.14 1.01 -3.46
C PRO A 212 3.54 0.76 -2.07
N TYR A 213 2.73 1.71 -1.60
CA TYR A 213 2.10 1.63 -0.29
C TYR A 213 1.06 0.51 -0.25
N THR A 214 0.20 0.40 -1.25
CA THR A 214 -0.81 -0.66 -1.33
C THR A 214 -0.18 -2.04 -1.50
N ALA A 215 0.90 -2.15 -2.28
CA ALA A 215 1.68 -3.39 -2.39
C ALA A 215 2.27 -3.84 -1.04
N ALA A 216 2.96 -2.93 -0.34
CA ALA A 216 3.61 -3.24 0.93
C ALA A 216 2.58 -3.60 2.02
N GLN A 217 1.48 -2.86 2.11
CA GLN A 217 0.44 -3.07 3.11
C GLN A 217 -0.37 -4.35 2.85
N GLY A 218 -0.58 -4.72 1.57
CA GLY A 218 -1.22 -5.97 1.19
C GLY A 218 -0.39 -7.19 1.61
N ALA A 219 0.92 -7.16 1.35
CA ALA A 219 1.83 -8.17 1.89
C ALA A 219 1.88 -8.16 3.42
N LYS A 220 1.86 -6.98 4.06
CA LYS A 220 1.90 -6.86 5.52
C LYS A 220 0.70 -7.53 6.21
N ASN A 221 -0.49 -7.46 5.62
CA ASN A 221 -1.67 -8.20 6.10
C ASN A 221 -1.45 -9.72 6.05
N ARG A 222 -0.95 -10.22 4.92
CA ARG A 222 -0.67 -11.64 4.73
C ARG A 222 0.52 -12.11 5.57
N LEU A 223 1.48 -11.24 5.88
CA LEU A 223 2.56 -11.52 6.82
C LEU A 223 2.04 -11.77 8.23
N ALA A 224 1.06 -10.99 8.71
CA ALA A 224 0.46 -11.22 10.03
C ALA A 224 -0.28 -12.58 10.09
N GLU A 225 -0.97 -12.96 9.02
CA GLU A 225 -1.59 -14.29 8.90
C GLU A 225 -0.53 -15.41 8.91
N ALA A 226 0.56 -15.25 8.15
CA ALA A 226 1.65 -16.21 8.12
C ALA A 226 2.35 -16.33 9.48
N LEU A 227 2.64 -15.22 10.15
CA LEU A 227 3.22 -15.20 11.50
C LEU A 227 2.31 -15.90 12.51
N ALA A 228 0.98 -15.77 12.42
CA ALA A 228 0.07 -16.48 13.33
C ALA A 228 0.23 -18.01 13.21
N TRP A 229 0.45 -18.53 12.00
CA TRP A 229 0.75 -19.94 11.78
C TRP A 229 2.15 -20.31 12.29
N GLU A 230 3.18 -19.56 11.89
CA GLU A 230 4.59 -19.81 12.27
C GLU A 230 4.82 -19.78 13.79
N LEU A 231 3.99 -19.03 14.52
CA LEU A 231 4.16 -18.78 15.95
C LEU A 231 3.23 -19.62 16.84
N THR A 232 2.44 -20.53 16.25
CA THR A 232 1.47 -21.36 16.98
C THR A 232 2.14 -22.17 18.09
N ASP A 233 3.26 -22.84 17.80
CA ASP A 233 3.98 -23.70 18.77
C ASP A 233 4.64 -22.89 19.89
N ARG A 234 4.84 -21.58 19.68
CA ARG A 234 5.38 -20.65 20.68
C ARG A 234 4.28 -20.06 21.56
N GLY A 235 3.02 -20.33 21.26
CA GLY A 235 1.86 -19.72 21.91
C GLY A 235 1.77 -18.21 21.68
N ILE A 236 2.48 -17.66 20.69
CA ILE A 236 2.44 -16.22 20.35
C ILE A 236 1.37 -15.99 19.30
N ARG A 237 0.63 -14.90 19.44
CA ARG A 237 -0.49 -14.55 18.55
C ARG A 237 -0.10 -13.41 17.63
N SER A 238 -0.56 -13.46 16.38
CA SER A 238 -0.35 -12.39 15.41
C SER A 238 -1.69 -11.95 14.82
N ILE A 239 -1.95 -10.64 14.85
CA ILE A 239 -3.21 -10.04 14.41
C ILE A 239 -2.88 -8.76 13.65
N ALA A 240 -3.56 -8.52 12.54
CA ALA A 240 -3.50 -7.25 11.85
C ALA A 240 -4.80 -6.47 12.02
N THR A 241 -4.72 -5.15 11.90
CA THR A 241 -5.88 -4.28 11.79
C THR A 241 -5.70 -3.29 10.66
N ASN A 242 -6.82 -2.94 10.00
CA ASN A 242 -6.87 -2.05 8.86
C ASN A 242 -7.60 -0.74 9.22
N PRO A 243 -6.89 0.27 9.73
CA PRO A 243 -7.47 1.59 9.94
C PRO A 243 -8.00 2.21 8.65
N GLY A 244 -9.16 2.86 8.76
CA GLY A 244 -9.71 3.81 7.80
C GLY A 244 -8.87 5.08 7.64
N PRO A 245 -9.37 6.12 6.95
CA PRO A 245 -8.76 7.44 6.99
C PRO A 245 -8.73 7.96 8.44
N VAL A 246 -7.56 8.45 8.88
CA VAL A 246 -7.35 8.95 10.25
C VAL A 246 -6.98 10.43 10.23
N HIS A 247 -7.62 11.24 11.07
CA HIS A 247 -7.24 12.64 11.29
C HIS A 247 -5.76 12.73 11.70
N SER A 248 -4.94 13.21 10.77
CA SER A 248 -3.49 13.33 10.99
C SER A 248 -2.88 14.39 10.09
N ASP A 249 -1.84 15.05 10.61
CA ASP A 249 -0.99 15.95 9.84
C ASP A 249 -0.49 15.32 8.55
N ARG A 250 -0.19 14.02 8.57
CA ARG A 250 0.28 13.29 7.39
C ARG A 250 -0.74 13.30 6.24
N ILE A 251 -2.02 13.11 6.53
CA ILE A 251 -3.05 13.12 5.48
C ILE A 251 -3.22 14.54 4.91
N TYR A 252 -3.36 15.53 5.79
CA TYR A 252 -3.69 16.91 5.39
C TYR A 252 -2.52 17.70 4.80
N LYS A 253 -1.31 17.51 5.34
CA LYS A 253 -0.13 18.28 4.93
C LYS A 253 0.74 17.55 3.91
N THR A 254 0.51 16.25 3.68
CA THR A 254 1.37 15.46 2.77
C THR A 254 0.59 14.69 1.73
N VAL A 255 -0.32 13.80 2.12
CA VAL A 255 -0.94 12.86 1.15
C VAL A 255 -1.88 13.57 0.18
N TYR A 256 -2.86 14.34 0.66
CA TYR A 256 -3.81 15.03 -0.22
C TYR A 256 -3.17 16.12 -1.07
N PRO A 257 -2.26 16.96 -0.55
CA PRO A 257 -1.58 17.93 -1.39
C PRO A 257 -0.69 17.29 -2.47
N LYS A 258 0.05 16.22 -2.15
CA LYS A 258 0.84 15.53 -3.17
C LYS A 258 -0.05 14.88 -4.25
N ALA A 259 -1.17 14.30 -3.86
CA ALA A 259 -2.15 13.76 -4.82
C ALA A 259 -2.76 14.86 -5.70
N ALA A 260 -3.10 16.01 -5.12
CA ALA A 260 -3.57 17.18 -5.85
C ALA A 260 -2.51 17.70 -6.84
N ALA A 261 -1.24 17.71 -6.43
CA ALA A 261 -0.14 18.10 -7.29
C ALA A 261 0.01 17.17 -8.49
N GLU A 262 -0.11 15.86 -8.26
CA GLU A 262 -0.04 14.88 -9.34
C GLU A 262 -1.25 15.00 -10.29
N PHE A 263 -2.46 15.25 -9.78
CA PHE A 263 -3.61 15.55 -10.63
C PHE A 263 -3.40 16.80 -11.48
N LEU A 264 -2.78 17.85 -10.95
CA LEU A 264 -2.48 19.07 -11.70
C LEU A 264 -1.41 18.84 -12.76
N ARG A 265 -0.36 18.09 -12.44
CA ARG A 265 0.67 17.70 -13.42
C ARG A 265 0.07 16.96 -14.61
N ILE A 266 -0.86 16.05 -14.37
CA ILE A 266 -1.49 15.22 -15.42
C ILE A 266 -2.57 15.99 -16.17
N GLY A 267 -3.42 16.73 -15.44
CA GLY A 267 -4.54 17.49 -16.03
C GLY A 267 -4.12 18.77 -16.74
N GLY A 268 -2.92 19.27 -16.45
CA GLY A 268 -2.43 20.57 -16.91
C GLY A 268 -3.01 21.74 -16.10
N PHE A 269 -2.39 22.90 -16.25
CA PHE A 269 -2.88 24.16 -15.68
C PHE A 269 -2.50 25.33 -16.58
N LYS A 270 -3.51 25.98 -17.18
CA LYS A 270 -3.33 27.07 -18.14
C LYS A 270 -2.32 26.68 -19.23
N ASN A 271 -1.29 27.50 -19.43
CA ASN A 271 -0.24 27.32 -20.43
C ASN A 271 1.04 26.69 -19.86
N LEU A 272 1.04 26.29 -18.58
CA LEU A 272 2.20 25.67 -17.95
C LEU A 272 2.37 24.23 -18.44
N LYS A 273 3.58 23.89 -18.89
CA LYS A 273 3.97 22.50 -19.20
C LYS A 273 3.93 21.65 -17.93
N ALA A 274 3.68 20.35 -18.07
CA ALA A 274 3.62 19.45 -16.92
C ALA A 274 4.95 19.40 -16.13
N SER A 275 6.10 19.52 -16.81
CA SER A 275 7.42 19.61 -16.17
C SER A 275 7.58 20.87 -15.31
N VAL A 276 7.02 22.00 -15.75
CA VAL A 276 7.02 23.25 -14.98
C VAL A 276 6.09 23.13 -13.78
N ILE A 277 4.89 22.56 -13.95
CA ILE A 277 3.95 22.29 -12.84
C ILE A 277 4.63 21.40 -11.79
N GLU A 278 5.29 20.32 -12.21
CA GLU A 278 6.00 19.42 -11.31
C GLU A 278 7.14 20.13 -10.55
N LEU A 279 7.95 20.92 -11.25
CA LEU A 279 9.02 21.71 -10.63
C LEU A 279 8.46 22.67 -9.57
N VAL A 280 7.45 23.46 -9.93
CA VAL A 280 6.83 24.44 -9.02
C VAL A 280 6.27 23.73 -7.79
N LEU A 281 5.45 22.70 -7.98
CA LEU A 281 4.76 22.05 -6.88
C LEU A 281 5.73 21.27 -5.99
N SER A 282 6.79 20.67 -6.53
CA SER A 282 7.83 20.00 -5.73
C SER A 282 8.53 20.95 -4.75
N LYS A 283 8.69 22.23 -5.12
CA LYS A 283 9.30 23.28 -4.28
C LYS A 283 8.32 23.91 -3.30
N ILE A 284 7.02 23.90 -3.61
CA ILE A 284 5.97 24.46 -2.74
C ILE A 284 5.48 23.46 -1.70
N LEU A 285 5.34 22.17 -2.06
CA LEU A 285 4.81 21.11 -1.18
C LEU A 285 5.41 21.10 0.24
N PRO A 286 6.74 21.28 0.45
CA PRO A 286 7.33 21.30 1.79
C PRO A 286 6.87 22.45 2.69
N TYR A 287 6.35 23.53 2.11
CA TYR A 287 5.92 24.74 2.82
C TYR A 287 4.40 24.82 3.01
N LEU A 288 3.66 23.81 2.55
CA LEU A 288 2.22 23.77 2.74
C LEU A 288 1.87 23.66 4.23
N GLY A 289 1.03 24.60 4.69
CA GLY A 289 0.69 24.77 6.12
C GLY A 289 1.47 25.90 6.80
N GLY A 290 2.41 26.54 6.09
CA GLY A 290 2.97 27.85 6.46
C GLY A 290 1.99 29.00 6.19
N THR A 291 2.44 30.22 6.45
CA THR A 291 1.64 31.43 6.21
C THR A 291 1.47 31.70 4.72
N THR A 292 0.37 32.36 4.34
CA THR A 292 0.14 32.77 2.94
C THR A 292 1.29 33.61 2.38
N SER A 293 1.94 34.42 3.23
CA SER A 293 3.08 35.26 2.84
C SER A 293 4.32 34.43 2.48
N GLU A 294 4.62 33.38 3.26
CA GLU A 294 5.77 32.50 2.99
C GLU A 294 5.58 31.75 1.67
N ILE A 295 4.38 31.23 1.43
CA ILE A 295 4.05 30.50 0.21
C ILE A 295 4.10 31.43 -1.01
N ALA A 296 3.59 32.65 -0.89
CA ALA A 296 3.66 33.65 -1.94
C ALA A 296 5.11 34.05 -2.26
N SER A 297 5.94 34.30 -1.23
CA SER A 297 7.37 34.57 -1.41
C SER A 297 8.06 33.43 -2.14
N ARG A 298 7.79 32.19 -1.75
CA ARG A 298 8.36 31.01 -2.40
C ARG A 298 7.91 30.87 -3.85
N GLY A 299 6.65 31.19 -4.15
CA GLY A 299 6.13 31.23 -5.52
C GLY A 299 6.92 32.16 -6.42
N LYS A 300 7.29 33.36 -5.92
CA LYS A 300 8.13 34.32 -6.65
C LYS A 300 9.54 33.81 -6.90
N GLU A 301 10.19 33.29 -5.87
CA GLU A 301 11.54 32.71 -5.99
C GLU A 301 11.60 31.60 -7.05
N VAL A 302 10.55 30.78 -7.13
CA VAL A 302 10.43 29.71 -8.13
C VAL A 302 10.21 30.30 -9.53
N ALA A 303 9.41 31.34 -9.69
CA ALA A 303 9.23 32.03 -10.97
C ALA A 303 10.57 32.57 -11.51
N GLU A 304 11.34 33.26 -10.65
CA GLU A 304 12.67 33.78 -10.98
C GLU A 304 13.66 32.68 -11.38
N GLU A 305 13.59 31.51 -10.73
CA GLU A 305 14.42 30.35 -11.09
C GLU A 305 14.05 29.78 -12.47
N ILE A 306 12.75 29.64 -12.77
CA ILE A 306 12.27 29.14 -14.06
C ILE A 306 12.74 30.06 -15.20
N ILE A 307 12.62 31.37 -15.03
CA ILE A 307 13.05 32.36 -16.04
C ILE A 307 14.56 32.29 -16.24
N ARG A 308 15.35 32.25 -15.15
CA ARG A 308 16.82 32.12 -15.24
C ARG A 308 17.26 30.84 -15.94
N SER A 309 16.52 29.74 -15.76
CA SER A 309 16.82 28.46 -16.40
C SER A 309 16.40 28.38 -17.87
N GLY A 310 15.60 29.34 -18.37
CA GLY A 310 15.03 29.31 -19.72
C GLY A 310 14.01 28.19 -19.94
N SER A 311 13.47 27.61 -18.86
CA SER A 311 12.57 26.43 -18.93
C SER A 311 11.17 26.76 -19.47
N ASP A 312 10.78 28.03 -19.43
CA ASP A 312 9.55 28.55 -20.03
C ASP A 312 9.86 29.83 -20.82
N ILE A 313 10.05 29.68 -22.14
CA ILE A 313 10.62 30.73 -23.02
C ILE A 313 9.57 31.80 -23.38
N ASN A 314 8.29 31.59 -23.03
CA ASN A 314 7.15 32.34 -23.59
C ASN A 314 6.39 33.22 -22.59
N SER A 315 6.80 33.30 -21.32
CA SER A 315 6.10 34.08 -20.27
C SER A 315 7.01 35.18 -19.70
N ASN A 316 6.47 36.39 -19.52
CA ASN A 316 7.14 37.42 -18.70
C ASN A 316 7.01 37.05 -17.21
N GLN A 317 7.85 37.65 -16.36
CA GLN A 317 7.91 37.30 -14.94
C GLN A 317 6.58 37.47 -14.22
N ASP A 318 5.88 38.57 -14.46
CA ASP A 318 4.62 38.89 -13.78
C ASP A 318 3.52 37.88 -14.13
N ASP A 319 3.44 37.46 -15.38
CA ASP A 319 2.48 36.44 -15.83
C ASP A 319 2.78 35.07 -15.21
N LEU A 320 4.05 34.68 -15.11
CA LEU A 320 4.46 33.43 -14.49
C LEU A 320 4.21 33.42 -12.98
N GLU A 321 4.52 34.52 -12.28
CA GLU A 321 4.21 34.69 -10.85
C GLU A 321 2.70 34.56 -10.59
N ARG A 322 1.88 35.21 -11.43
CA ARG A 322 0.41 35.09 -11.35
C ARG A 322 -0.04 33.64 -11.57
N ASP A 323 0.47 32.98 -12.60
CA ASP A 323 0.09 31.60 -12.92
C ASP A 323 0.51 30.61 -11.83
N ILE A 324 1.68 30.80 -11.21
CA ILE A 324 2.12 30.02 -10.05
C ILE A 324 1.20 30.26 -8.84
N SER A 325 0.84 31.51 -8.55
CA SER A 325 -0.07 31.83 -7.44
C SER A 325 -1.45 31.18 -7.62
N GLU A 326 -1.99 31.23 -8.84
CA GLU A 326 -3.26 30.57 -9.15
C GLU A 326 -3.14 29.03 -9.14
N LEU A 327 -2.01 28.48 -9.58
CA LEU A 327 -1.72 27.04 -9.51
C LEU A 327 -1.72 26.56 -8.05
N ILE A 328 -1.09 27.30 -7.14
CA ILE A 328 -1.09 27.00 -5.70
C ILE A 328 -2.51 27.07 -5.13
N THR A 329 -3.29 28.07 -5.53
CA THR A 329 -4.70 28.17 -5.12
C THR A 329 -5.50 26.95 -5.60
N LYS A 330 -5.26 26.51 -6.85
CA LYS A 330 -5.92 25.33 -7.42
C LYS A 330 -5.50 24.04 -6.72
N LEU A 331 -4.24 23.93 -6.30
CA LEU A 331 -3.71 22.81 -5.51
C LEU A 331 -4.52 22.64 -4.22
N TYR A 332 -4.71 23.71 -3.45
CA TYR A 332 -5.51 23.68 -2.21
C TYR A 332 -6.93 23.24 -2.48
N HIS A 333 -7.58 23.82 -3.48
CA HIS A 333 -8.95 23.46 -3.84
C HIS A 333 -9.10 21.97 -4.21
N ILE A 334 -8.15 21.41 -4.95
CA ILE A 334 -8.17 19.98 -5.28
C ILE A 334 -7.91 19.12 -4.04
N ALA A 335 -6.98 19.51 -3.17
CA ALA A 335 -6.70 18.80 -1.92
C ALA A 335 -7.94 18.76 -1.00
N GLU A 336 -8.65 19.88 -0.86
CA GLU A 336 -9.92 19.97 -0.14
C GLU A 336 -11.00 19.08 -0.78
N LYS A 337 -11.10 19.09 -2.12
CA LYS A 337 -12.05 18.22 -2.82
C LYS A 337 -11.77 16.74 -2.59
N ILE A 338 -10.50 16.33 -2.57
CA ILE A 338 -10.09 14.95 -2.24
C ILE A 338 -10.54 14.60 -0.81
N GLN A 339 -10.29 15.51 0.14
CA GLN A 339 -10.71 15.33 1.53
C GLN A 339 -12.23 15.19 1.65
N GLU A 340 -13.01 16.09 1.05
CA GLU A 340 -14.48 16.09 1.12
C GLU A 340 -15.09 14.85 0.44
N ASN A 341 -14.51 14.41 -0.69
CA ASN A 341 -14.94 13.16 -1.31
C ASN A 341 -14.66 11.95 -0.41
N THR A 342 -13.52 11.95 0.30
CA THR A 342 -13.17 10.87 1.22
C THR A 342 -14.13 10.84 2.42
N LYS A 343 -14.52 12.00 2.96
CA LYS A 343 -15.52 12.10 4.04
C LYS A 343 -16.87 11.53 3.64
N LYS A 344 -17.33 11.79 2.41
CA LYS A 344 -18.60 11.26 1.89
C LYS A 344 -18.66 9.73 1.77
N MET A 345 -17.51 9.05 1.89
CA MET A 345 -17.44 7.58 1.92
C MET A 345 -17.68 7.02 3.32
N ILE A 346 -17.85 7.88 4.33
CA ILE A 346 -17.99 7.52 5.74
C ILE A 346 -19.41 7.89 6.19
N VAL A 347 -20.06 7.02 6.98
CA VAL A 347 -21.48 7.17 7.37
C VAL A 347 -21.77 8.51 8.05
N ASP A 348 -20.91 8.91 8.98
CA ASP A 348 -21.04 10.16 9.75
C ASP A 348 -20.22 11.32 9.16
N GLY A 349 -19.48 11.08 8.06
CA GLY A 349 -18.62 12.08 7.43
C GLY A 349 -17.31 12.36 8.19
N GLU A 350 -17.00 11.63 9.26
CA GLU A 350 -15.88 11.93 10.16
C GLU A 350 -14.76 10.90 10.01
N PHE A 351 -13.51 11.36 9.87
CA PHE A 351 -12.37 10.44 9.87
C PHE A 351 -12.17 9.89 11.28
N LEU A 352 -11.48 8.75 11.38
CA LEU A 352 -11.12 8.20 12.67
C LEU A 352 -10.19 9.17 13.42
N ALA A 353 -10.40 9.26 14.73
CA ALA A 353 -9.40 9.82 15.63
C ALA A 353 -8.23 8.83 15.80
N GLN A 354 -7.08 9.32 16.26
CA GLN A 354 -5.95 8.43 16.53
C GLN A 354 -6.23 7.53 17.72
N GLU A 355 -7.07 8.02 18.64
CA GLU A 355 -7.58 7.34 19.82
C GLU A 355 -8.50 6.17 19.46
N ASP A 356 -9.29 6.27 18.39
CA ASP A 356 -10.12 5.16 17.89
C ASP A 356 -9.24 3.98 17.45
N VAL A 357 -8.14 4.28 16.75
CA VAL A 357 -7.16 3.27 16.36
C VAL A 357 -6.47 2.68 17.58
N ALA A 358 -6.13 3.51 18.57
CA ALA A 358 -5.51 3.06 19.80
C ALA A 358 -6.42 2.14 20.63
N GLU A 359 -7.73 2.42 20.68
CA GLU A 359 -8.73 1.58 21.35
C GLU A 359 -8.85 0.21 20.68
N MET A 360 -8.89 0.18 19.34
CA MET A 360 -8.90 -1.09 18.60
C MET A 360 -7.65 -1.91 18.91
N VAL A 361 -6.46 -1.30 18.88
CA VAL A 361 -5.19 -1.99 19.17
C VAL A 361 -5.15 -2.53 20.60
N LEU A 362 -5.61 -1.74 21.58
CA LEU A 362 -5.74 -2.17 22.97
C LEU A 362 -6.69 -3.39 23.09
N THR A 363 -7.84 -3.33 22.41
CA THR A 363 -8.84 -4.40 22.40
C THR A 363 -8.28 -5.68 21.81
N LEU A 364 -7.65 -5.61 20.63
CA LEU A 364 -7.01 -6.75 19.96
C LEU A 364 -5.85 -7.35 20.77
N SER A 365 -5.25 -6.54 21.64
CA SER A 365 -4.15 -6.92 22.52
C SER A 365 -4.59 -7.63 23.80
N SER A 366 -5.89 -7.58 24.13
CA SER A 366 -6.43 -8.27 25.30
C SER A 366 -6.30 -9.79 25.17
N GLU A 367 -6.25 -10.48 26.31
CA GLU A 367 -6.11 -11.94 26.31
C GLU A 367 -7.30 -12.64 25.63
N THR A 368 -8.52 -12.18 25.90
CA THR A 368 -9.75 -12.75 25.33
C THR A 368 -9.82 -12.53 23.82
N THR A 369 -9.71 -11.28 23.37
CA THR A 369 -9.86 -10.94 21.95
C THR A 369 -8.74 -11.53 21.11
N SER A 370 -7.49 -11.47 21.60
CA SER A 370 -6.36 -12.00 20.84
C SER A 370 -6.47 -13.51 20.59
N ARG A 371 -7.06 -14.26 21.53
CA ARG A 371 -7.35 -15.69 21.35
C ARG A 371 -8.38 -15.95 20.26
N LEU A 372 -9.42 -15.13 20.19
CA LEU A 372 -10.52 -15.32 19.24
C LEU A 372 -10.13 -14.91 17.82
N LEU A 373 -9.24 -13.91 17.69
CA LEU A 373 -8.91 -13.28 16.42
C LEU A 373 -7.48 -13.55 15.94
N ASN A 374 -6.79 -14.55 16.51
CA ASN A 374 -5.44 -14.93 16.04
C ASN A 374 -5.43 -15.25 14.54
N GLY A 375 -4.47 -14.69 13.80
CA GLY A 375 -4.35 -14.85 12.36
C GLY A 375 -5.41 -14.14 11.54
N ARG A 376 -6.12 -13.16 12.12
CA ARG A 376 -7.12 -12.34 11.40
C ARG A 376 -6.59 -10.95 11.08
N VAL A 377 -7.09 -10.42 9.96
CA VAL A 377 -7.01 -9.01 9.59
C VAL A 377 -8.35 -8.39 9.96
N VAL A 378 -8.36 -7.51 10.95
CA VAL A 378 -9.58 -6.95 11.52
C VAL A 378 -9.84 -5.56 10.92
N PRO A 379 -11.00 -5.33 10.29
CA PRO A 379 -11.37 -3.99 9.80
C PRO A 379 -11.43 -3.00 10.97
N ASN A 380 -10.92 -1.81 10.75
CA ASN A 380 -10.98 -0.71 11.70
C ASN A 380 -11.27 0.57 10.94
N ASP A 381 -12.40 0.60 10.26
CA ASP A 381 -12.83 1.72 9.45
C ASP A 381 -14.35 1.89 9.55
N ARG A 382 -14.81 3.07 9.12
CA ARG A 382 -16.23 3.42 9.02
C ARG A 382 -16.62 3.67 7.56
N VAL A 383 -15.84 3.14 6.61
CA VAL A 383 -15.93 3.47 5.20
C VAL A 383 -16.89 2.49 4.52
N PHE A 384 -17.95 3.01 3.92
CA PHE A 384 -18.96 2.22 3.21
C PHE A 384 -19.10 2.73 1.78
N TYR A 385 -18.46 2.03 0.85
CA TYR A 385 -18.73 2.20 -0.58
C TYR A 385 -18.60 0.86 -1.29
N THR A 386 -19.37 0.70 -2.37
CA THR A 386 -19.31 -0.50 -3.19
C THR A 386 -17.99 -0.55 -3.95
N VAL A 387 -17.25 -1.63 -3.73
CA VAL A 387 -16.05 -1.95 -4.50
C VAL A 387 -16.48 -2.78 -5.69
N LYS A 388 -16.09 -2.35 -6.89
CA LYS A 388 -16.33 -3.15 -8.10
C LYS A 388 -15.51 -4.44 -8.03
N PRO A 389 -16.09 -5.61 -8.36
CA PRO A 389 -15.33 -6.86 -8.40
C PRO A 389 -14.13 -6.75 -9.35
N ALA A 390 -12.93 -6.98 -8.82
CA ALA A 390 -11.68 -6.96 -9.59
C ALA A 390 -11.08 -8.36 -9.77
N ILE A 391 -11.58 -9.36 -9.05
CA ILE A 391 -11.08 -10.73 -9.02
C ILE A 391 -12.10 -11.65 -9.68
N SER A 392 -11.62 -12.54 -10.55
CA SER A 392 -12.38 -13.62 -11.19
C SER A 392 -11.62 -14.94 -11.12
N THR A 393 -12.32 -16.06 -11.28
CA THR A 393 -11.72 -17.40 -11.48
C THR A 393 -11.66 -17.81 -12.94
N THR A 394 -12.26 -17.03 -13.84
CA THR A 394 -12.31 -17.33 -15.27
C THR A 394 -12.05 -16.09 -16.11
N VAL A 395 -11.37 -16.27 -17.24
CA VAL A 395 -11.26 -15.27 -18.29
C VAL A 395 -12.37 -15.53 -19.31
N GLN A 396 -13.33 -14.62 -19.40
CA GLN A 396 -14.44 -14.73 -20.35
C GLN A 396 -13.94 -14.81 -21.79
N GLN A 397 -14.65 -15.56 -22.64
CA GLN A 397 -14.38 -15.55 -24.07
C GLN A 397 -14.68 -14.16 -24.63
N THR A 398 -13.71 -13.61 -25.36
CA THR A 398 -13.85 -12.33 -26.09
C THR A 398 -13.53 -12.58 -27.55
N ASP A 399 -14.20 -11.87 -28.45
CA ASP A 399 -13.88 -11.92 -29.89
C ASP A 399 -12.41 -11.54 -30.13
N SER A 400 -11.59 -12.53 -30.49
CA SER A 400 -10.18 -12.35 -30.82
C SER A 400 -10.04 -12.00 -32.30
N ASN A 401 -9.99 -10.70 -32.64
CA ASN A 401 -10.04 -10.26 -34.04
C ASN A 401 -8.87 -9.38 -34.50
N SER A 402 -7.66 -9.58 -33.99
CA SER A 402 -6.49 -8.93 -34.61
C SER A 402 -5.22 -9.76 -34.53
N SER A 403 -4.44 -9.73 -35.62
CA SER A 403 -3.06 -10.21 -35.62
C SER A 403 -2.27 -9.40 -34.59
N MET A 404 -1.85 -10.02 -33.49
CA MET A 404 -1.02 -9.35 -32.50
C MET A 404 0.39 -9.14 -33.04
N GLY A 405 1.02 -8.00 -32.74
CA GLY A 405 2.38 -7.70 -33.16
C GLY A 405 3.44 -8.42 -32.31
N THR A 406 4.26 -7.67 -31.58
CA THR A 406 5.36 -8.22 -30.78
C THR A 406 5.00 -8.24 -29.30
N VAL A 407 5.18 -9.38 -28.63
CA VAL A 407 5.01 -9.53 -27.17
C VAL A 407 6.32 -9.92 -26.52
N LEU A 408 6.63 -9.30 -25.39
CA LEU A 408 7.78 -9.65 -24.55
C LEU A 408 7.34 -10.65 -23.49
N ILE A 409 8.15 -11.67 -23.25
CA ILE A 409 8.03 -12.51 -22.07
C ILE A 409 9.24 -12.27 -21.20
N SER A 410 9.04 -11.74 -20.00
CA SER A 410 10.10 -11.64 -19.00
C SER A 410 9.93 -12.67 -17.90
N THR A 411 11.03 -13.13 -17.33
CA THR A 411 10.96 -14.16 -16.28
C THR A 411 12.05 -14.00 -15.23
N SER A 412 11.65 -14.21 -13.98
CA SER A 412 12.54 -14.26 -12.81
C SER A 412 12.70 -15.70 -12.27
N THR A 413 12.22 -16.71 -13.01
CA THR A 413 12.29 -18.11 -12.60
C THR A 413 13.33 -18.88 -13.39
N HIS A 414 13.97 -19.84 -12.72
CA HIS A 414 14.88 -20.81 -13.31
C HIS A 414 14.33 -22.24 -13.18
N ASN A 415 13.08 -22.38 -12.71
CA ASN A 415 12.46 -23.67 -12.51
C ASN A 415 12.06 -24.28 -13.86
N SER A 416 12.47 -25.53 -14.12
CA SER A 416 12.20 -26.21 -15.39
C SER A 416 10.71 -26.29 -15.76
N LEU A 417 9.81 -26.50 -14.79
CA LEU A 417 8.36 -26.56 -15.05
C LEU A 417 7.83 -25.21 -15.51
N ASP A 418 8.27 -24.12 -14.87
CA ASP A 418 7.89 -22.77 -15.28
C ASP A 418 8.44 -22.45 -16.68
N LEU A 419 9.67 -22.91 -17.00
CA LEU A 419 10.28 -22.68 -18.31
C LEU A 419 9.55 -23.46 -19.42
N SER A 420 9.17 -24.72 -19.19
CA SER A 420 8.37 -25.49 -20.16
C SER A 420 6.96 -24.92 -20.34
N ARG A 421 6.39 -24.33 -19.29
CA ARG A 421 5.14 -23.58 -19.39
C ARG A 421 5.30 -22.33 -20.27
N ILE A 422 6.38 -21.58 -20.09
CA ILE A 422 6.70 -20.41 -20.92
C ILE A 422 6.84 -20.82 -22.39
N GLU A 423 7.61 -21.87 -22.67
CA GLU A 423 7.78 -22.43 -24.02
C GLU A 423 6.44 -22.79 -24.66
N GLY A 424 5.61 -23.56 -23.95
CA GLY A 424 4.28 -23.94 -24.42
C GLY A 424 3.38 -22.72 -24.70
N LEU A 425 3.43 -21.68 -23.86
CA LEU A 425 2.71 -20.43 -24.08
C LEU A 425 3.20 -19.69 -25.32
N CYS A 426 4.53 -19.61 -25.55
CA CYS A 426 5.09 -19.00 -26.76
C CYS A 426 4.53 -19.65 -28.01
N HIS A 427 4.55 -20.99 -28.08
CA HIS A 427 4.00 -21.73 -29.22
C HIS A 427 2.50 -21.48 -29.40
N THR A 428 1.71 -21.53 -28.32
CA THR A 428 0.27 -21.25 -28.39
C THR A 428 0.01 -19.85 -28.96
N MET A 429 0.73 -18.82 -28.50
CA MET A 429 0.53 -17.46 -29.01
C MET A 429 0.93 -17.31 -30.47
N LEU A 430 2.07 -17.89 -30.89
CA LEU A 430 2.51 -17.87 -32.29
C LEU A 430 1.53 -18.60 -33.22
N ASN A 431 1.04 -19.78 -32.79
CA ASN A 431 0.03 -20.54 -33.52
C ASN A 431 -1.31 -19.78 -33.63
N ASN A 432 -1.63 -18.95 -32.64
CA ASN A 432 -2.81 -18.08 -32.64
C ASN A 432 -2.58 -16.74 -33.38
N GLY A 433 -1.51 -16.62 -34.17
CA GLY A 433 -1.30 -15.48 -35.09
C GLY A 433 -0.55 -14.29 -34.48
N LEU A 434 0.11 -14.46 -33.33
CA LEU A 434 1.09 -13.48 -32.83
C LEU A 434 2.30 -13.43 -33.78
N LYS A 435 2.75 -12.24 -34.18
CA LYS A 435 3.88 -12.10 -35.12
C LYS A 435 5.21 -12.49 -34.51
N LYS A 436 5.47 -12.13 -33.24
CA LYS A 436 6.76 -12.36 -32.60
C LYS A 436 6.68 -12.41 -31.08
N VAL A 437 7.47 -13.30 -30.48
CA VAL A 437 7.75 -13.38 -29.04
C VAL A 437 9.24 -13.11 -28.80
N ILE A 438 9.56 -12.34 -27.77
CA ILE A 438 10.94 -12.04 -27.35
C ILE A 438 11.09 -12.36 -25.87
N ILE A 439 12.09 -13.15 -25.51
CA ILE A 439 12.40 -13.50 -24.12
C ILE A 439 13.32 -12.46 -23.52
N VAL A 440 13.02 -12.01 -22.30
CA VAL A 440 13.80 -11.04 -21.54
C VAL A 440 14.11 -11.63 -20.16
N SER A 441 15.36 -11.94 -19.88
CA SER A 441 15.74 -12.63 -18.64
C SER A 441 17.12 -12.19 -18.13
N PRO A 442 17.42 -12.35 -16.83
CA PRO A 442 18.74 -12.01 -16.26
C PRO A 442 19.90 -12.82 -16.87
N GLU A 443 19.60 -13.99 -17.43
CA GLU A 443 20.55 -14.88 -18.09
C GLU A 443 19.92 -15.51 -19.33
N LYS A 444 20.76 -16.05 -20.23
CA LYS A 444 20.27 -16.82 -21.38
C LYS A 444 19.69 -18.16 -20.90
N ILE A 445 18.49 -18.46 -21.36
CA ILE A 445 17.77 -19.68 -20.98
C ILE A 445 17.89 -20.67 -22.14
N GLY A 446 18.73 -21.69 -21.97
CA GLY A 446 18.98 -22.70 -23.00
C GLY A 446 17.69 -23.41 -23.46
N HIS A 447 16.74 -23.63 -22.54
CA HIS A 447 15.44 -24.25 -22.84
C HIS A 447 14.59 -23.43 -23.82
N LEU A 448 14.82 -22.11 -23.94
CA LEU A 448 14.05 -21.20 -24.78
C LEU A 448 14.88 -20.71 -25.99
N SER A 449 15.92 -21.44 -26.39
CA SER A 449 16.91 -20.98 -27.38
C SER A 449 16.36 -20.71 -28.78
N GLU A 450 15.20 -21.25 -29.11
CA GLU A 450 14.52 -21.01 -30.39
C GLU A 450 13.91 -19.60 -30.50
N PHE A 451 13.64 -18.94 -29.36
CA PHE A 451 13.08 -17.59 -29.33
C PHE A 451 14.21 -16.55 -29.21
N PRO A 452 14.09 -15.36 -29.84
CA PRO A 452 15.01 -14.25 -29.60
C PRO A 452 15.09 -13.91 -28.10
N GLN A 453 16.30 -13.82 -27.55
CA GLN A 453 16.52 -13.56 -26.12
C GLN A 453 17.38 -12.31 -25.88
N PHE A 454 16.99 -11.52 -24.89
CA PHE A 454 17.75 -10.40 -24.37
C PHE A 454 18.11 -10.65 -22.91
N GLN A 455 19.41 -10.59 -22.63
CA GLN A 455 19.90 -10.58 -21.26
C GLN A 455 19.70 -9.19 -20.66
N VAL A 456 18.89 -9.11 -19.61
CA VAL A 456 18.50 -7.86 -18.95
C VAL A 456 18.44 -8.10 -17.45
N ASP A 457 19.14 -7.25 -16.70
CA ASP A 457 18.97 -7.19 -15.25
C ASP A 457 17.61 -6.56 -14.94
N LEU A 458 16.63 -7.41 -14.60
CA LEU A 458 15.26 -7.00 -14.30
C LEU A 458 15.14 -6.20 -12.99
N SER A 459 16.21 -6.09 -12.20
CA SER A 459 16.25 -5.35 -10.94
C SER A 459 16.94 -3.99 -11.05
N ASP A 460 17.68 -3.75 -12.13
CA ASP A 460 18.33 -2.48 -12.44
C ASP A 460 17.47 -1.64 -13.40
N GLU A 461 16.99 -0.49 -12.91
CA GLU A 461 16.09 0.41 -13.65
C GLU A 461 16.72 0.94 -14.94
N THR A 462 18.02 1.27 -14.92
CA THR A 462 18.70 1.85 -16.09
C THR A 462 18.94 0.78 -17.15
N ASN A 463 19.46 -0.39 -16.74
CA ASN A 463 19.68 -1.52 -17.63
C ASN A 463 18.37 -1.99 -18.28
N LEU A 464 17.29 -2.08 -17.51
CA LEU A 464 15.98 -2.46 -18.01
C LEU A 464 15.45 -1.45 -19.03
N ARG A 465 15.46 -0.15 -18.70
CA ARG A 465 14.99 0.91 -19.60
C ARG A 465 15.76 0.90 -20.91
N ASP A 466 17.09 0.87 -20.84
CA ASP A 466 17.95 0.95 -22.01
C ASP A 466 17.81 -0.31 -22.88
N SER A 467 17.63 -1.48 -22.24
CA SER A 467 17.35 -2.73 -22.95
C SER A 467 15.99 -2.71 -23.64
N LEU A 468 14.94 -2.21 -23.01
CA LEU A 468 13.62 -2.06 -23.65
C LEU A 468 13.67 -1.10 -24.85
N ASN A 469 14.44 0.00 -24.74
CA ASN A 469 14.66 0.92 -25.85
C ASN A 469 15.40 0.24 -27.01
N ARG A 470 16.43 -0.56 -26.73
CA ARG A 470 17.14 -1.36 -27.74
C ARG A 470 16.21 -2.36 -28.42
N ILE A 471 15.40 -3.10 -27.65
CA ILE A 471 14.43 -4.07 -28.18
C ILE A 471 13.41 -3.36 -29.09
N LYS A 472 12.89 -2.20 -28.66
CA LYS A 472 11.97 -1.38 -29.47
C LYS A 472 12.64 -0.88 -30.77
N GLY A 473 13.92 -0.50 -30.72
CA GLY A 473 14.69 -0.09 -31.89
C GLY A 473 14.92 -1.23 -32.89
N GLU A 474 15.18 -2.44 -32.40
CA GLU A 474 15.46 -3.62 -33.23
C GLU A 474 14.19 -4.26 -33.81
N PHE A 475 13.10 -4.32 -33.03
CA PHE A 475 11.88 -5.06 -33.39
C PHE A 475 10.66 -4.18 -33.67
N GLY A 476 10.78 -2.86 -33.53
CA GLY A 476 9.70 -1.91 -33.75
C GLY A 476 8.67 -1.89 -32.61
N SER A 477 7.38 -1.80 -32.97
CA SER A 477 6.30 -1.66 -31.98
C SER A 477 6.13 -2.91 -31.12
N ILE A 478 6.10 -2.70 -29.80
CA ILE A 478 5.76 -3.72 -28.81
C ILE A 478 4.29 -3.56 -28.42
N ASN A 479 3.55 -4.66 -28.28
CA ASN A 479 2.11 -4.67 -28.01
C ASN A 479 1.76 -5.14 -26.59
N GLY A 480 2.68 -5.81 -25.91
CA GLY A 480 2.43 -6.26 -24.55
C GLY A 480 3.61 -6.98 -23.92
N LEU A 481 3.42 -7.33 -22.65
CA LEU A 481 4.38 -8.03 -21.83
C LEU A 481 3.69 -9.08 -20.96
N ILE A 482 4.33 -10.23 -20.81
CA ILE A 482 3.98 -11.25 -19.82
C ILE A 482 5.19 -11.45 -18.90
N HIS A 483 5.05 -11.19 -17.61
CA HIS A 483 6.11 -11.36 -16.61
C HIS A 483 5.82 -12.57 -15.72
N PHE A 484 6.71 -13.57 -15.74
CA PHE A 484 6.63 -14.74 -14.87
C PHE A 484 7.46 -14.55 -13.61
N THR A 485 6.79 -14.56 -12.46
CA THR A 485 7.43 -14.47 -11.15
C THR A 485 7.97 -15.82 -10.65
N GLY A 486 7.35 -16.92 -11.08
CA GLY A 486 7.58 -18.28 -10.57
C GLY A 486 7.02 -18.46 -9.16
N ARG A 487 7.68 -19.28 -8.32
CA ARG A 487 7.26 -19.52 -6.93
C ARG A 487 8.39 -19.40 -5.91
N PRO A 488 8.13 -18.91 -4.69
CA PRO A 488 8.99 -19.09 -3.53
C PRO A 488 9.07 -20.56 -3.12
N ASP A 489 10.09 -20.90 -2.34
CA ASP A 489 10.12 -22.16 -1.61
C ASP A 489 9.25 -22.02 -0.33
N TYR A 490 8.01 -22.47 -0.43
CA TYR A 490 7.04 -22.40 0.67
C TYR A 490 7.36 -23.32 1.85
N SER A 491 8.29 -24.26 1.70
CA SER A 491 8.68 -25.17 2.79
C SER A 491 9.52 -24.46 3.85
N LYS A 492 10.27 -23.43 3.46
CA LYS A 492 11.13 -22.65 4.36
C LYS A 492 10.34 -21.76 5.31
N SER A 493 10.72 -21.79 6.59
CA SER A 493 10.13 -20.90 7.59
C SER A 493 10.50 -19.45 7.34
N LEU A 494 9.52 -18.55 7.45
CA LEU A 494 9.78 -17.11 7.41
C LEU A 494 10.67 -16.68 8.59
N LEU A 495 10.58 -17.36 9.72
CA LEU A 495 11.31 -17.01 10.95
C LEU A 495 12.81 -17.29 10.85
N GLU A 496 13.22 -18.14 9.91
CA GLU A 496 14.61 -18.56 9.69
C GLU A 496 15.30 -17.78 8.57
N LEU A 497 14.56 -16.89 7.87
CA LEU A 497 15.12 -16.09 6.80
C LEU A 497 16.06 -15.03 7.36
N SER A 498 17.29 -15.00 6.83
CA SER A 498 18.16 -13.82 6.97
C SER A 498 17.54 -12.62 6.25
N LYS A 499 17.93 -11.39 6.64
CA LYS A 499 17.55 -10.18 5.91
C LYS A 499 17.86 -10.27 4.42
N GLN A 500 19.03 -10.80 4.06
CA GLN A 500 19.41 -10.97 2.65
C GLN A 500 18.43 -11.88 1.89
N ASN A 501 18.06 -13.03 2.46
CA ASN A 501 17.11 -13.94 1.82
C ASN A 501 15.69 -13.35 1.75
N TRP A 502 15.29 -12.58 2.76
CA TRP A 502 14.05 -11.82 2.75
C TRP A 502 14.06 -10.77 1.62
N GLU A 503 15.13 -10.00 1.49
CA GLU A 503 15.29 -8.99 0.44
C GLU A 503 15.31 -9.60 -0.97
N LEU A 504 15.86 -10.81 -1.15
CA LEU A 504 15.78 -11.54 -2.42
C LEU A 504 14.33 -11.87 -2.79
N LEU A 505 13.51 -12.28 -1.83
CA LEU A 505 12.08 -12.54 -2.06
C LEU A 505 11.32 -11.25 -2.39
N ILE A 506 11.57 -10.18 -1.64
CA ILE A 506 10.97 -8.86 -1.89
C ILE A 506 11.34 -8.36 -3.29
N ASN A 507 12.62 -8.49 -3.67
CA ASN A 507 13.09 -8.10 -4.98
C ASN A 507 12.35 -8.86 -6.08
N ARG A 508 12.31 -10.19 -5.98
CA ARG A 508 11.70 -11.06 -6.99
C ARG A 508 10.18 -10.88 -7.12
N PHE A 509 9.46 -10.70 -6.02
CA PHE A 509 8.00 -10.78 -6.02
C PHE A 509 7.28 -9.44 -5.85
N ILE A 510 8.00 -8.35 -5.55
CA ILE A 510 7.42 -7.01 -5.43
C ILE A 510 8.18 -6.03 -6.33
N HIS A 511 9.50 -5.90 -6.17
CA HIS A 511 10.26 -4.87 -6.87
C HIS A 511 10.34 -5.13 -8.39
N VAL A 512 10.75 -6.33 -8.80
CA VAL A 512 10.87 -6.70 -10.21
C VAL A 512 9.53 -6.62 -10.95
N PRO A 513 8.42 -7.19 -10.46
CA PRO A 513 7.12 -7.04 -11.11
C PRO A 513 6.70 -5.57 -11.25
N ALA A 514 6.94 -4.75 -10.22
CA ALA A 514 6.64 -3.32 -10.27
C ALA A 514 7.49 -2.56 -11.29
N LEU A 515 8.80 -2.84 -11.32
CA LEU A 515 9.75 -2.17 -12.21
C LEU A 515 9.50 -2.56 -13.67
N VAL A 516 9.37 -3.86 -13.95
CA VAL A 516 9.12 -4.37 -15.30
C VAL A 516 7.81 -3.84 -15.85
N THR A 517 6.73 -3.83 -15.06
CA THR A 517 5.44 -3.29 -15.51
C THR A 517 5.45 -1.76 -15.65
N LYS A 518 6.16 -1.03 -14.78
CA LYS A 518 6.40 0.42 -14.91
C LYS A 518 7.05 0.75 -16.25
N HIS A 519 8.21 0.15 -16.54
CA HIS A 519 8.93 0.48 -17.76
C HIS A 519 8.23 -0.01 -19.02
N MET A 520 7.58 -1.16 -18.96
CA MET A 520 6.79 -1.61 -20.10
C MET A 520 5.59 -0.67 -20.37
N ALA A 521 4.89 -0.19 -19.33
CA ALA A 521 3.82 0.79 -19.51
C ALA A 521 4.34 2.08 -20.17
N ILE A 522 5.56 2.51 -19.84
CA ILE A 522 6.24 3.65 -20.49
C ILE A 522 6.61 3.32 -21.94
N THR A 523 7.12 2.12 -22.22
CA THR A 523 7.49 1.68 -23.57
C THR A 523 6.27 1.57 -24.50
N LEU A 524 5.11 1.15 -23.96
CA LEU A 524 3.81 1.12 -24.64
C LEU A 524 3.21 2.53 -24.80
N ALA A 525 3.68 3.51 -24.03
CA ALA A 525 3.19 4.86 -24.12
C ALA A 525 3.63 5.53 -25.42
N SER A 526 2.84 6.52 -25.83
CA SER A 526 3.22 7.42 -26.92
C SER A 526 4.56 8.10 -26.58
N GLU A 527 5.39 8.39 -27.58
CA GLU A 527 6.64 9.10 -27.37
C GLU A 527 6.40 10.42 -26.59
N GLY A 528 7.25 10.74 -25.62
CA GLY A 528 7.14 11.95 -24.79
C GLY A 528 5.99 11.94 -23.78
N ALA A 529 5.37 10.80 -23.47
CA ALA A 529 4.23 10.74 -22.55
C ALA A 529 4.60 10.92 -21.07
N LEU A 530 5.87 10.74 -20.70
CA LEU A 530 6.32 11.05 -19.33
C LEU A 530 6.34 12.56 -19.09
N GLU A 531 6.84 13.30 -20.08
CA GLU A 531 6.92 14.75 -20.11
C GLU A 531 5.55 15.38 -20.28
N GLU A 532 4.70 14.80 -21.13
CA GLU A 532 3.34 15.26 -21.43
C GLU A 532 2.32 14.14 -21.17
N PRO A 533 1.84 13.98 -19.92
CA PRO A 533 0.98 12.85 -19.51
C PRO A 533 -0.30 12.68 -20.32
N ILE A 534 -0.79 13.74 -20.94
CA ILE A 534 -1.96 13.69 -21.83
C ILE A 534 -1.78 12.69 -22.98
N ARG A 535 -0.54 12.43 -23.42
CA ARG A 535 -0.22 11.51 -24.53
C ARG A 535 -0.46 10.03 -24.19
N PHE A 536 -0.63 9.69 -22.91
CA PHE A 536 -1.03 8.34 -22.48
C PHE A 536 -2.43 7.95 -23.00
N LYS A 537 -3.32 8.91 -23.31
CA LYS A 537 -4.69 8.63 -23.78
C LYS A 537 -4.74 7.80 -25.06
N GLU A 538 -3.75 7.98 -25.93
CA GLU A 538 -3.63 7.27 -27.20
C GLU A 538 -2.92 5.91 -27.07
N SER A 539 -2.32 5.65 -25.90
CA SER A 539 -1.51 4.46 -25.67
C SER A 539 -2.38 3.24 -25.36
N SER A 540 -1.97 2.08 -25.87
CA SER A 540 -2.69 0.81 -25.70
C SER A 540 -1.72 -0.36 -25.60
N GLY A 541 -2.15 -1.41 -24.91
CA GLY A 541 -1.39 -2.65 -24.77
C GLY A 541 -1.75 -3.36 -23.47
N ASN A 542 -1.36 -4.62 -23.38
CA ASN A 542 -1.68 -5.45 -22.22
C ASN A 542 -0.39 -5.90 -21.53
N LEU A 543 -0.39 -5.79 -20.21
CA LEU A 543 0.65 -6.28 -19.32
C LEU A 543 0.03 -7.41 -18.49
N VAL A 544 0.75 -8.51 -18.31
CA VAL A 544 0.29 -9.64 -17.51
C VAL A 544 1.40 -10.02 -16.53
N ILE A 545 1.12 -10.02 -15.24
CA ILE A 545 1.97 -10.66 -14.23
C ILE A 545 1.41 -12.06 -14.00
N VAL A 546 2.27 -13.09 -14.05
CA VAL A 546 1.93 -14.47 -13.77
C VAL A 546 2.64 -14.93 -12.50
N GLY A 547 1.85 -15.36 -11.52
CA GLY A 547 2.29 -15.83 -10.22
C GLY A 547 2.28 -14.77 -9.11
N PRO A 548 2.77 -15.11 -7.90
CA PRO A 548 3.38 -16.39 -7.57
C PRO A 548 2.42 -17.59 -7.67
N ASP A 549 2.91 -18.72 -8.16
CA ASP A 549 2.13 -19.95 -8.28
C ASP A 549 1.68 -20.48 -6.92
N TRP A 550 0.49 -21.05 -6.85
CA TRP A 550 0.04 -21.75 -5.66
C TRP A 550 0.92 -23.00 -5.38
N PRO A 551 1.14 -23.37 -4.11
CA PRO A 551 1.73 -24.65 -3.75
C PRO A 551 1.01 -25.84 -4.42
N LYS A 552 1.74 -26.89 -4.79
CA LYS A 552 1.20 -28.11 -5.40
C LYS A 552 1.08 -29.25 -4.37
N GLY A 553 0.08 -30.13 -4.55
CA GLY A 553 -0.08 -31.38 -3.80
C GLY A 553 -1.45 -31.54 -3.13
N ASP A 554 -1.83 -32.80 -2.87
CA ASP A 554 -3.17 -33.18 -2.39
C ASP A 554 -3.56 -32.60 -1.02
N LYS A 555 -2.57 -32.26 -0.18
CA LYS A 555 -2.77 -31.74 1.18
C LYS A 555 -1.81 -30.60 1.48
N ILE A 556 -2.26 -29.37 1.24
CA ILE A 556 -1.51 -28.15 1.53
C ILE A 556 -1.89 -27.65 2.92
N SER A 557 -0.93 -27.55 3.83
CA SER A 557 -1.16 -27.09 5.21
C SER A 557 -1.54 -25.60 5.26
N GLY A 558 -2.27 -25.18 6.29
CA GLY A 558 -2.62 -23.77 6.49
C GLY A 558 -1.41 -22.85 6.55
N LEU A 559 -0.30 -23.32 7.14
CA LEU A 559 0.98 -22.61 7.17
C LEU A 559 1.54 -22.36 5.76
N ILE A 560 1.58 -23.40 4.91
CA ILE A 560 2.06 -23.27 3.53
C ILE A 560 1.15 -22.32 2.72
N LYS A 561 -0.18 -22.42 2.89
CA LYS A 561 -1.13 -21.49 2.27
C LYS A 561 -0.89 -20.04 2.69
N ALA A 562 -0.62 -19.81 3.98
CA ALA A 562 -0.37 -18.46 4.50
C ALA A 562 0.94 -17.87 3.96
N ARG A 563 2.00 -18.69 3.84
CA ARG A 563 3.26 -18.28 3.18
C ARG A 563 3.05 -17.96 1.70
N ALA A 564 2.23 -18.75 0.99
CA ALA A 564 1.91 -18.50 -0.42
C ALA A 564 1.18 -17.18 -0.65
N GLU A 565 0.35 -16.79 0.28
CA GLU A 565 -0.43 -15.57 0.19
C GLU A 565 0.37 -14.29 0.41
N LEU A 566 1.55 -14.35 1.05
CA LEU A 566 2.37 -13.18 1.35
C LEU A 566 2.56 -12.26 0.14
N PHE A 567 3.08 -12.81 -0.95
CA PHE A 567 3.38 -12.03 -2.15
C PHE A 567 2.19 -11.93 -3.13
N ARG A 568 1.28 -12.91 -3.12
CA ARG A 568 0.02 -12.81 -3.88
C ARG A 568 -0.81 -11.62 -3.36
N GLY A 569 -0.82 -11.40 -2.04
CA GLY A 569 -1.44 -10.25 -1.40
C GLY A 569 -0.71 -8.92 -1.59
N ALA A 570 0.56 -8.92 -2.03
CA ALA A 570 1.22 -7.69 -2.48
C ALA A 570 0.74 -7.28 -3.87
N LEU A 571 0.65 -8.24 -4.78
CA LEU A 571 0.39 -7.97 -6.20
C LEU A 571 -1.05 -7.60 -6.50
N ARG A 572 -2.03 -8.15 -5.76
CA ARG A 572 -3.45 -7.82 -5.97
C ARG A 572 -3.76 -6.33 -5.77
N PRO A 573 -3.46 -5.70 -4.62
CA PRO A 573 -3.70 -4.28 -4.41
C PRO A 573 -2.79 -3.38 -5.28
N PHE A 574 -1.60 -3.85 -5.63
CA PHE A 574 -0.73 -3.21 -6.61
C PHE A 574 -1.42 -3.11 -7.98
N VAL A 575 -1.91 -4.23 -8.53
CA VAL A 575 -2.50 -4.28 -9.87
C VAL A 575 -3.78 -3.47 -9.97
N VAL A 576 -4.67 -3.50 -8.98
CA VAL A 576 -5.89 -2.67 -9.05
C VAL A 576 -5.56 -1.18 -8.96
N THR A 577 -4.55 -0.80 -8.18
CA THR A 577 -4.13 0.59 -8.03
C THR A 577 -3.48 1.10 -9.32
N ALA A 578 -2.58 0.32 -9.89
CA ALA A 578 -1.94 0.62 -11.17
C ALA A 578 -2.96 0.74 -12.32
N ASN A 579 -3.97 -0.13 -12.39
CA ASN A 579 -5.03 0.00 -13.40
C ASN A 579 -5.87 1.25 -13.20
N GLN A 580 -6.18 1.62 -11.97
CA GLN A 580 -6.90 2.86 -11.71
C GLN A 580 -6.08 4.09 -12.17
N GLU A 581 -4.77 4.07 -11.97
CA GLU A 581 -3.87 5.11 -12.47
C GLU A 581 -3.79 5.11 -14.00
N LEU A 582 -3.59 3.95 -14.65
CA LEU A 582 -3.54 3.82 -16.11
C LEU A 582 -4.83 4.23 -16.80
N SER A 583 -5.98 3.79 -16.26
CA SER A 583 -7.29 3.96 -16.86
C SER A 583 -7.94 5.28 -16.49
N ASP A 584 -8.13 5.52 -15.20
CA ASP A 584 -9.01 6.58 -14.73
C ASP A 584 -8.28 7.91 -14.59
N VAL A 585 -6.96 7.87 -14.33
CA VAL A 585 -6.13 9.08 -14.23
C VAL A 585 -5.49 9.43 -15.57
N LEU A 586 -4.72 8.51 -16.15
CA LEU A 586 -4.00 8.75 -17.41
C LEU A 586 -4.89 8.64 -18.65
N GLY A 587 -6.09 8.05 -18.52
CA GLY A 587 -7.01 7.87 -19.65
C GLY A 587 -6.56 6.84 -20.68
N SER A 588 -5.51 6.08 -20.39
CA SER A 588 -4.91 5.15 -21.35
C SER A 588 -5.78 3.93 -21.63
N LYS A 589 -5.44 3.22 -22.71
CA LYS A 589 -5.96 1.89 -23.03
C LYS A 589 -5.01 0.78 -22.58
N ILE A 590 -3.95 1.10 -21.83
CA ILE A 590 -3.06 0.11 -21.25
C ILE A 590 -3.78 -0.59 -20.09
N ARG A 591 -3.64 -1.91 -20.00
CA ARG A 591 -4.20 -2.71 -18.89
C ARG A 591 -3.14 -3.61 -18.29
N LEU A 592 -3.18 -3.75 -16.97
CA LEU A 592 -2.34 -4.66 -16.22
C LEU A 592 -3.20 -5.77 -15.64
N TYR A 593 -2.90 -7.02 -15.96
CA TYR A 593 -3.58 -8.17 -15.42
C TYR A 593 -2.67 -8.94 -14.47
N LEU A 594 -3.27 -9.54 -13.45
CA LEU A 594 -2.61 -10.50 -12.57
C LEU A 594 -3.24 -11.86 -12.77
N VAL A 595 -2.47 -12.82 -13.23
CA VAL A 595 -2.85 -14.23 -13.26
C VAL A 595 -2.16 -14.91 -12.09
N LEU A 596 -2.96 -15.43 -11.17
CA LEU A 596 -2.52 -16.19 -10.02
C LEU A 596 -2.84 -17.68 -10.27
N PRO A 597 -1.85 -18.50 -10.66
CA PRO A 597 -2.07 -19.92 -10.87
C PRO A 597 -2.42 -20.61 -9.54
N GLY A 598 -3.47 -21.42 -9.56
CA GLY A 598 -4.09 -22.07 -8.42
C GLY A 598 -5.01 -21.14 -7.65
N ASN A 599 -5.94 -21.71 -6.89
CA ASN A 599 -6.92 -20.95 -6.11
C ASN A 599 -6.85 -21.27 -4.60
N PHE A 600 -7.61 -20.52 -3.81
CA PHE A 600 -7.63 -20.62 -2.35
C PHE A 600 -8.16 -21.97 -1.83
N ASP A 601 -8.94 -22.67 -2.65
CA ASP A 601 -9.60 -23.94 -2.32
C ASP A 601 -8.72 -25.16 -2.65
N ASN A 602 -7.47 -24.94 -3.08
CA ASN A 602 -6.53 -25.93 -3.59
C ASN A 602 -6.89 -26.46 -4.99
N GLY A 603 -7.66 -25.72 -5.77
CA GLY A 603 -7.82 -26.00 -7.18
C GLY A 603 -6.45 -25.95 -7.85
N GLU A 604 -6.05 -27.08 -8.44
CA GLU A 604 -4.83 -27.19 -9.20
C GLU A 604 -4.91 -26.39 -10.50
N VAL A 605 -3.75 -26.02 -11.04
CA VAL A 605 -3.66 -25.28 -12.29
C VAL A 605 -3.92 -26.22 -13.46
N ASP A 606 -4.98 -25.95 -14.23
CA ASP A 606 -5.04 -26.43 -15.61
C ASP A 606 -4.12 -25.57 -16.48
N GLU A 607 -2.98 -26.16 -16.86
CA GLU A 607 -1.96 -25.48 -17.68
C GLU A 607 -2.50 -25.09 -19.07
N GLY A 608 -3.44 -25.85 -19.63
CA GLY A 608 -4.11 -25.52 -20.89
C GLY A 608 -5.01 -24.30 -20.74
N GLN A 609 -5.92 -24.34 -19.76
CA GLN A 609 -6.83 -23.23 -19.45
C GLN A 609 -6.05 -21.95 -19.12
N MET A 610 -4.95 -22.06 -18.37
CA MET A 610 -4.12 -20.93 -18.04
C MET A 610 -3.42 -20.34 -19.28
N ARG A 611 -2.84 -21.16 -20.16
CA ARG A 611 -2.25 -20.68 -21.42
C ARG A 611 -3.27 -19.95 -22.28
N ASP A 612 -4.48 -20.50 -22.41
CA ASP A 612 -5.57 -19.87 -23.13
C ASP A 612 -5.98 -18.55 -22.49
N SER A 613 -6.09 -18.52 -21.16
CA SER A 613 -6.44 -17.33 -20.40
C SER A 613 -5.41 -16.22 -20.59
N ILE A 614 -4.12 -16.52 -20.46
CA ILE A 614 -3.04 -15.56 -20.68
C ILE A 614 -3.05 -15.06 -22.13
N THR A 615 -3.22 -15.97 -23.10
CA THR A 615 -3.31 -15.61 -24.53
C THR A 615 -4.48 -14.68 -24.81
N ARG A 616 -5.66 -14.92 -24.20
CA ARG A 616 -6.81 -14.02 -24.31
C ARG A 616 -6.54 -12.65 -23.69
N LEU A 617 -5.93 -12.61 -22.50
CA LEU A 617 -5.64 -11.37 -21.80
C LEU A 617 -4.63 -10.51 -22.56
N ILE A 618 -3.59 -11.13 -23.12
CA ILE A 618 -2.58 -10.39 -23.88
C ILE A 618 -3.17 -9.88 -25.20
N SER A 619 -4.03 -10.67 -25.87
CA SER A 619 -4.72 -10.29 -27.12
C SER A 619 -5.94 -9.40 -26.94
N ARG A 620 -6.33 -9.10 -25.70
CA ARG A 620 -7.61 -8.48 -25.39
C ARG A 620 -7.68 -7.05 -25.94
N SER A 621 -8.69 -6.77 -26.77
CA SER A 621 -9.07 -5.40 -27.11
C SER A 621 -9.85 -4.78 -25.95
N LYS A 622 -9.74 -3.46 -25.77
CA LYS A 622 -10.32 -2.76 -24.62
C LYS A 622 -11.85 -2.88 -24.63
N ASP A 623 -12.39 -3.70 -23.74
CA ASP A 623 -13.77 -3.58 -23.27
C ASP A 623 -13.78 -2.62 -22.07
N ARG A 624 -14.48 -1.49 -22.19
CA ARG A 624 -14.59 -0.49 -21.12
C ARG A 624 -15.51 -0.94 -19.99
N HIS A 625 -16.21 -2.08 -20.14
CA HIS A 625 -17.24 -2.51 -19.21
C HIS A 625 -16.80 -3.57 -18.18
N GLN A 626 -15.61 -4.16 -18.33
CA GLN A 626 -15.07 -5.16 -17.39
C GLN A 626 -14.07 -4.56 -16.41
N ASN A 627 -14.23 -4.88 -15.12
CA ASN A 627 -13.39 -4.38 -14.03
C ASN A 627 -12.40 -5.45 -13.52
N GLU A 628 -12.58 -6.69 -13.96
CA GLU A 628 -11.77 -7.84 -13.59
C GLU A 628 -10.35 -7.67 -14.14
N THR A 629 -9.39 -7.57 -13.22
CA THR A 629 -7.97 -7.41 -13.52
C THR A 629 -7.11 -8.49 -12.87
N ILE A 630 -7.70 -9.30 -11.98
CA ILE A 630 -7.03 -10.37 -11.26
C ILE A 630 -7.78 -11.68 -11.54
N PHE A 631 -7.03 -12.73 -11.88
CA PHE A 631 -7.58 -14.05 -12.23
C PHE A 631 -6.91 -15.13 -11.38
N CYS A 632 -7.66 -15.72 -10.45
CA CYS A 632 -7.23 -16.86 -9.64
C CYS A 632 -7.64 -18.16 -10.35
N LEU A 633 -6.72 -18.76 -11.11
CA LEU A 633 -7.03 -19.88 -12.00
C LEU A 633 -6.74 -21.22 -11.31
N GLY A 634 -7.77 -21.89 -10.81
CA GLY A 634 -7.67 -23.26 -10.31
C GLY A 634 -8.97 -24.02 -10.59
N ASN A 635 -8.84 -25.32 -10.87
CA ASN A 635 -9.95 -26.23 -11.17
C ASN A 635 -10.93 -26.42 -10.02
#